data_AF-A0A1V0UNR0-F1
#
_entry.id   AF-A0A1V0UNR0-F1
#
_cell.length_a   1.000
_cell.length_b   1.000
_cell.length_c   1.000
_cell.angle_alpha   90.00
_cell.angle_beta   90.00
_cell.angle_gamma   90.00
#
_symmetry.space_group_name_H-M   'P 1'
#
loop_
_entity.id
_entity.type
_entity.pdbx_description
1 polymer ?
#
loop_
_entity_poly.entity_id
_entity_poly.type
_entity_poly.pdbx_seq_one_letter_code
_entity_poly.pdbx_strand_id
1 'polypeptide(L)'
;MVDPVEFIRTIDTTRNYIPDIKNKVSKSEARSLLKEPADVDIPDTKTITSANDAATYVRTLVSGKERKDFKTPSGQIRYIDALDANGIAHQAFYTTNKTNLPEQMKKDVELLQTGQIKGVVWHIFKKDTAGLTPALRQELENNGIVLRFYD
;
A
#
# COMPACT_ATOMS: atom_id res chain seq x y z
N MET A 1 3.72 29.04 -2.40
CA MET A 1 2.29 29.00 -2.72
C MET A 1 1.87 27.55 -2.66
N VAL A 2 0.92 27.20 -1.80
CA VAL A 2 0.42 25.82 -1.69
C VAL A 2 -0.57 25.60 -2.83
N ASP A 3 -0.37 24.53 -3.60
CA ASP A 3 -1.26 24.14 -4.69
C ASP A 3 -2.67 23.83 -4.13
N PRO A 4 -3.76 24.39 -4.69
CA PRO A 4 -5.13 24.15 -4.21
C PRO A 4 -5.49 22.67 -4.11
N VAL A 5 -4.90 21.81 -4.95
CA VAL A 5 -5.16 20.37 -4.94
C VAL A 5 -4.52 19.69 -3.72
N GLU A 6 -3.35 20.16 -3.29
CA GLU A 6 -2.66 19.67 -2.08
C GLU A 6 -3.36 20.15 -0.79
N PHE A 7 -4.00 21.33 -0.83
CA PHE A 7 -4.85 21.79 0.26
C PHE A 7 -6.09 20.91 0.43
N ILE A 8 -6.71 20.46 -0.68
CA ILE A 8 -7.85 19.55 -0.65
C ILE A 8 -7.45 18.17 -0.11
N ARG A 9 -6.28 17.63 -0.49
CA ARG A 9 -5.76 16.35 0.06
C ARG A 9 -5.49 16.42 1.56
N THR A 10 -5.02 17.56 2.06
CA THR A 10 -4.79 17.80 3.49
C THR A 10 -6.10 17.90 4.29
N ILE A 11 -7.12 18.56 3.71
CA ILE A 11 -8.45 18.69 4.32
C ILE A 11 -9.20 17.34 4.32
N ASP A 12 -9.08 16.53 3.26
CA ASP A 12 -9.79 15.25 3.16
C ASP A 12 -9.20 14.19 4.13
N THR A 13 -7.87 14.18 4.30
CA THR A 13 -7.18 13.31 5.27
C THR A 13 -7.53 13.66 6.72
N THR A 14 -7.70 14.95 7.03
CA THR A 14 -8.10 15.38 8.39
C THR A 14 -9.59 15.18 8.68
N ARG A 15 -10.45 15.16 7.66
CA ARG A 15 -11.90 15.02 7.85
C ARG A 15 -12.37 13.58 7.99
N ASN A 16 -11.75 12.64 7.28
CA ASN A 16 -12.21 11.24 7.26
C ASN A 16 -11.57 10.36 8.35
N TYR A 17 -10.36 10.68 8.84
CA TYR A 17 -9.65 9.84 9.82
C TYR A 17 -9.75 10.32 11.28
N ILE A 18 -9.98 11.61 11.52
CA ILE A 18 -10.06 12.17 12.87
C ILE A 18 -11.31 11.73 13.67
N PRO A 19 -12.51 11.54 13.07
CA PRO A 19 -13.69 11.09 13.82
C PRO A 19 -13.51 9.69 14.44
N ASP A 20 -12.81 8.80 13.76
CA ASP A 20 -12.59 7.41 14.22
C ASP A 20 -11.49 7.29 15.29
N ILE A 21 -10.51 8.21 15.30
CA ILE A 21 -9.41 8.23 16.26
C ILE A 21 -9.80 8.92 17.58
N LYS A 22 -10.78 9.85 17.53
CA LYS A 22 -11.14 10.72 18.66
C LYS A 22 -11.61 9.99 19.92
N ASN A 23 -12.10 8.75 19.78
CA ASN A 23 -12.66 7.97 20.88
C ASN A 23 -11.75 6.84 21.40
N LYS A 24 -10.54 6.65 20.85
CA LYS A 24 -9.70 5.48 21.18
C LYS A 24 -8.25 5.77 21.54
N VAL A 25 -7.78 7.02 21.45
CA VAL A 25 -6.35 7.32 21.60
C VAL A 25 -6.13 8.51 22.53
N SER A 26 -5.30 8.32 23.56
CA SER A 26 -4.91 9.40 24.48
C SER A 26 -4.04 10.46 23.76
N LYS A 27 -4.05 11.71 24.23
CA LYS A 27 -3.25 12.81 23.64
C LYS A 27 -1.74 12.48 23.54
N SER A 28 -1.24 11.60 24.41
CA SER A 28 0.15 11.14 24.41
C SER A 28 0.43 10.10 23.32
N GLU A 29 -0.50 9.18 23.05
CA GLU A 29 -0.35 8.18 21.97
C GLU A 29 -0.54 8.81 20.58
N ALA A 30 -1.43 9.80 20.45
CA ALA A 30 -1.58 10.53 19.18
C ALA A 30 -0.27 11.23 18.79
N ARG A 31 0.52 11.72 19.76
CA ARG A 31 1.82 12.35 19.52
C ARG A 31 2.92 11.36 19.15
N SER A 32 2.88 10.13 19.65
CA SER A 32 3.86 9.11 19.24
C SER A 32 3.56 8.51 17.87
N LEU A 33 2.29 8.54 17.44
CA LEU A 33 1.84 8.17 16.10
C LEU A 33 2.08 9.28 15.06
N LEU A 34 2.04 10.56 15.48
CA LEU A 34 2.45 11.72 14.70
C LEU A 34 3.98 11.83 14.64
N LYS A 35 4.64 10.82 14.05
CA LYS A 35 6.02 10.99 13.60
C LYS A 35 5.93 11.68 12.24
N GLU A 36 6.36 12.94 12.16
CA GLU A 36 6.42 13.62 10.86
C GLU A 36 7.23 12.74 9.90
N PRO A 37 6.66 12.36 8.75
CA PRO A 37 7.46 11.70 7.73
C PRO A 37 8.63 12.63 7.42
N ALA A 38 9.83 12.07 7.29
CA ALA A 38 10.98 12.85 6.86
C ALA A 38 10.61 13.61 5.56
N ASP A 39 11.23 14.77 5.31
CA ASP A 39 11.17 15.43 3.99
C ASP A 39 11.80 14.48 2.96
N VAL A 40 10.98 13.54 2.48
CA VAL A 40 11.32 12.60 1.44
C VAL A 40 10.76 13.21 0.17
N ASP A 41 11.64 13.55 -0.76
CA ASP A 41 11.26 13.95 -2.11
C ASP A 41 10.62 12.73 -2.80
N ILE A 42 9.28 12.66 -2.77
CA ILE A 42 8.51 11.57 -3.38
C ILE A 42 8.53 11.81 -4.90
N PRO A 43 9.12 10.91 -5.71
CA PRO A 43 9.24 11.12 -7.15
C PRO A 43 7.87 11.31 -7.82
N ASP A 44 7.76 12.17 -8.84
CA ASP A 44 6.51 12.27 -9.62
C ASP A 44 6.17 10.92 -10.28
N THR A 45 4.93 10.46 -10.14
CA THR A 45 4.45 9.18 -10.69
C THR A 45 4.58 9.12 -12.20
N LYS A 46 4.63 10.27 -12.90
CA LYS A 46 4.89 10.36 -14.34
C LYS A 46 6.25 9.83 -14.77
N THR A 47 7.21 9.76 -13.85
CA THR A 47 8.56 9.24 -14.11
C THR A 47 8.64 7.71 -14.01
N ILE A 48 7.57 7.05 -13.55
CA ILE A 48 7.54 5.60 -13.33
C ILE A 48 7.32 4.91 -14.68
N THR A 49 8.37 4.27 -15.20
CA THR A 49 8.33 3.59 -16.50
C THR A 49 8.49 2.08 -16.42
N SER A 50 8.77 1.56 -15.22
CA SER A 50 9.01 0.13 -14.99
C SER A 50 8.45 -0.37 -13.66
N ALA A 51 8.41 -1.70 -13.50
CA ALA A 51 8.05 -2.34 -12.23
C ALA A 51 9.06 -2.01 -11.11
N ASN A 52 10.34 -1.86 -11.44
CA ASN A 52 11.37 -1.50 -10.48
C ASN A 52 11.19 -0.06 -9.97
N ASP A 53 10.85 0.87 -10.86
CA ASP A 53 10.58 2.27 -10.48
C ASP A 53 9.35 2.33 -9.57
N ALA A 54 8.30 1.58 -9.90
CA ALA A 54 7.08 1.49 -9.09
C ALA A 54 7.37 0.95 -7.68
N ALA A 55 8.15 -0.13 -7.57
CA ALA A 55 8.55 -0.68 -6.28
C ALA A 55 9.40 0.31 -5.46
N THR A 56 10.34 1.02 -6.12
CA THR A 56 11.19 2.03 -5.48
C THR A 56 10.37 3.22 -4.99
N TYR A 57 9.43 3.70 -5.79
CA TYR A 57 8.50 4.75 -5.43
C TYR A 57 7.69 4.36 -4.18
N VAL A 58 7.06 3.18 -4.18
CA VAL A 58 6.24 2.73 -3.04
C VAL A 58 7.09 2.59 -1.78
N ARG A 59 8.30 2.04 -1.89
CA ARG A 59 9.23 1.91 -0.76
C ARG A 59 9.59 3.25 -0.15
N THR A 60 9.82 4.25 -0.99
CA THR A 60 10.13 5.62 -0.59
C THR A 60 8.92 6.28 0.07
N LEU A 61 7.74 6.19 -0.57
CA LEU A 61 6.47 6.75 -0.11
C LEU A 61 6.10 6.31 1.31
N VAL A 62 6.29 5.03 1.62
CA VAL A 62 5.87 4.45 2.91
C VAL A 62 7.02 4.30 3.90
N SER A 63 8.21 4.81 3.54
CA SER A 63 9.45 4.60 4.31
C SER A 63 9.67 3.12 4.67
N GLY A 64 9.25 2.22 3.77
CA GLY A 64 9.25 0.79 3.98
C GLY A 64 10.55 0.12 3.55
N LYS A 65 10.66 -1.17 3.83
CA LYS A 65 11.80 -2.00 3.40
C LYS A 65 11.36 -3.16 2.54
N GLU A 66 12.11 -3.45 1.49
CA GLU A 66 11.91 -4.66 0.69
C GLU A 66 12.06 -5.91 1.54
N ARG A 67 11.21 -6.91 1.33
CA ARG A 67 11.30 -8.21 1.99
C ARG A 67 11.14 -9.33 0.97
N LYS A 68 12.14 -10.21 0.90
CA LYS A 68 12.20 -11.31 -0.07
C LYS A 68 12.11 -12.69 0.58
N ASP A 69 11.91 -12.72 1.89
CA ASP A 69 12.05 -13.87 2.77
C ASP A 69 10.73 -14.31 3.40
N PHE A 70 9.59 -13.70 3.03
CA PHE A 70 8.28 -14.16 3.50
C PHE A 70 7.94 -15.49 2.87
N LYS A 71 7.85 -16.52 3.71
CA LYS A 71 7.36 -17.83 3.35
C LYS A 71 5.93 -17.97 3.82
N THR A 72 5.02 -18.23 2.88
CA THR A 72 3.63 -18.51 3.20
C THR A 72 3.50 -19.87 3.90
N PRO A 73 2.43 -20.08 4.68
CA PRO A 73 2.03 -21.39 5.19
C PRO A 73 2.04 -22.51 4.14
N SER A 74 1.59 -22.22 2.92
CA SER A 74 1.63 -23.14 1.78
C SER A 74 3.04 -23.43 1.26
N GLY A 75 4.07 -22.81 1.83
CA GLY A 75 5.47 -23.01 1.51
C GLY A 75 5.98 -22.17 0.35
N GLN A 76 5.15 -21.27 -0.20
CA GLN A 76 5.52 -20.40 -1.30
C GLN A 76 6.28 -19.17 -0.80
N ILE A 77 7.12 -18.59 -1.67
CA ILE A 77 7.81 -17.34 -1.37
C ILE A 77 6.93 -16.18 -1.84
N ARG A 78 6.79 -15.17 -0.98
CA ARG A 78 6.16 -13.89 -1.29
C ARG A 78 7.20 -12.77 -1.17
N TYR A 79 7.38 -12.04 -2.27
CA TYR A 79 8.24 -10.86 -2.34
C TYR A 79 7.40 -9.61 -2.08
N ILE A 80 7.71 -8.87 -1.02
CA ILE A 80 7.01 -7.63 -0.66
C ILE A 80 7.91 -6.45 -1.04
N ASP A 81 7.41 -5.55 -1.87
CA ASP A 81 8.20 -4.41 -2.38
C ASP A 81 8.56 -3.41 -1.27
N ALA A 82 7.64 -3.22 -0.32
CA ALA A 82 7.86 -2.43 0.88
C ALA A 82 6.99 -2.91 2.07
N LEU A 83 7.62 -3.26 3.18
CA LEU A 83 6.99 -3.47 4.47
C LEU A 83 7.21 -2.22 5.32
N ASP A 84 6.12 -1.57 5.76
CA ASP A 84 6.17 -0.35 6.57
C ASP A 84 6.44 -0.66 8.06
N ALA A 85 6.62 0.39 8.87
CA ALA A 85 6.87 0.25 10.31
C ALA A 85 5.67 -0.30 11.10
N ASN A 86 4.46 -0.23 10.54
CA ASN A 86 3.24 -0.76 11.16
C ASN A 86 3.05 -2.25 10.88
N GLY A 87 3.80 -2.81 9.91
CA GLY A 87 3.68 -4.19 9.46
C GLY A 87 2.69 -4.35 8.30
N ILE A 88 2.39 -3.27 7.56
CA ILE A 88 1.57 -3.27 6.35
C ILE A 88 2.48 -3.56 5.16
N ALA A 89 2.10 -4.56 4.36
CA ALA A 89 2.78 -4.92 3.13
C ALA A 89 2.26 -4.09 1.97
N HIS A 90 3.15 -3.39 1.28
CA HIS A 90 2.83 -2.62 0.09
C HIS A 90 3.44 -3.30 -1.14
N GLN A 91 2.58 -3.64 -2.10
CA GLN A 91 2.97 -4.26 -3.36
C GLN A 91 2.75 -3.30 -4.52
N ALA A 92 3.74 -3.13 -5.38
CA ALA A 92 3.67 -2.30 -6.57
C ALA A 92 3.42 -3.15 -7.81
N PHE A 93 2.35 -2.84 -8.53
CA PHE A 93 2.06 -3.39 -9.84
C PHE A 93 2.12 -2.29 -10.88
N TYR A 94 3.19 -2.31 -11.67
CA TYR A 94 3.30 -1.41 -12.82
C TYR A 94 2.31 -1.77 -13.92
N THR A 95 2.05 -3.05 -14.16
CA THR A 95 0.96 -3.54 -15.03
C THR A 95 0.31 -4.76 -14.39
N THR A 96 -0.99 -4.93 -14.62
CA THR A 96 -1.74 -6.09 -14.10
C THR A 96 -1.76 -7.27 -15.06
N ASN A 97 -1.57 -7.04 -16.37
CA ASN A 97 -1.80 -8.06 -17.40
C ASN A 97 -0.73 -9.16 -17.45
N LYS A 98 0.49 -8.84 -16.99
CA LYS A 98 1.61 -9.81 -16.96
C LYS A 98 1.73 -10.51 -15.62
N THR A 99 0.84 -10.23 -14.67
CA THR A 99 0.96 -10.67 -13.30
C THR A 99 -0.11 -11.69 -12.96
N ASN A 100 0.27 -12.80 -12.31
CA ASN A 100 -0.70 -13.74 -11.76
C ASN A 100 -1.30 -13.20 -10.44
N LEU A 101 -2.18 -12.20 -10.56
CA LEU A 101 -2.77 -11.51 -9.40
C LEU A 101 -3.52 -12.46 -8.44
N PRO A 102 -4.35 -13.42 -8.89
CA PRO A 102 -5.03 -14.33 -7.96
C PRO A 102 -4.06 -15.14 -7.09
N GLU A 103 -2.89 -15.53 -7.62
CA GLU A 103 -1.87 -16.23 -6.85
C GLU A 103 -1.21 -15.30 -5.82
N GLN A 104 -0.89 -14.05 -6.19
CA GLN A 104 -0.32 -13.08 -5.25
C GLN A 104 -1.31 -12.75 -4.13
N MET A 105 -2.60 -12.61 -4.45
CA MET A 105 -3.66 -12.41 -3.47
C MET A 105 -3.71 -13.57 -2.47
N LYS A 106 -3.71 -14.82 -2.94
CA LYS A 106 -3.71 -15.99 -2.05
C LYS A 106 -2.54 -15.95 -1.06
N LYS A 107 -1.34 -15.65 -1.55
CA LYS A 107 -0.15 -15.51 -0.69
C LYS A 107 -0.36 -14.42 0.35
N ASP A 108 -0.81 -13.24 -0.07
CA ASP A 108 -1.07 -12.10 0.83
C ASP A 108 -2.12 -12.42 1.89
N VAL A 109 -3.18 -13.14 1.52
CA VAL A 109 -4.22 -13.63 2.46
C VAL A 109 -3.64 -14.60 3.47
N GLU A 110 -2.81 -15.55 3.05
CA GLU A 110 -2.17 -16.47 4.00
C GLU A 110 -1.24 -15.74 4.99
N LEU A 111 -0.49 -14.73 4.52
CA LEU A 111 0.35 -13.91 5.39
C LEU A 111 -0.48 -13.08 6.39
N LEU A 112 -1.63 -12.57 5.97
CA LEU A 112 -2.58 -11.86 6.83
C LEU A 112 -3.18 -12.79 7.89
N GLN A 113 -3.63 -13.98 7.49
CA GLN A 113 -4.26 -14.95 8.40
C GLN A 113 -3.30 -15.46 9.49
N THR A 114 -2.01 -15.52 9.19
CA THR A 114 -0.97 -15.89 10.17
C THR A 114 -0.47 -14.73 11.01
N GLY A 115 -0.87 -13.49 10.70
CA GLY A 115 -0.37 -12.29 11.36
C GLY A 115 1.10 -11.97 11.07
N GLN A 116 1.71 -12.63 10.07
CA GLN A 116 3.06 -12.30 9.62
C GLN A 116 3.13 -10.88 9.05
N ILE A 117 2.01 -10.40 8.49
CA ILE A 117 1.77 -9.01 8.13
C ILE A 117 0.42 -8.57 8.73
N LYS A 118 0.25 -7.28 8.99
CA LYS A 118 -0.95 -6.72 9.63
C LYS A 118 -1.95 -6.12 8.63
N GLY A 119 -1.52 -5.89 7.40
CA GLY A 119 -2.33 -5.28 6.34
C GLY A 119 -1.65 -5.40 4.99
N VAL A 120 -2.41 -5.21 3.92
CA VAL A 120 -1.89 -5.27 2.54
C VAL A 120 -2.47 -4.12 1.71
N VAL A 121 -1.61 -3.42 0.99
CA VAL A 121 -1.99 -2.39 0.01
C VAL A 121 -1.35 -2.71 -1.34
N TRP A 122 -2.17 -2.79 -2.38
CA TRP A 122 -1.75 -2.97 -3.77
C TRP A 122 -1.78 -1.63 -4.51
N HIS A 123 -0.63 -1.20 -5.00
CA HIS A 123 -0.41 0.04 -5.73
C HIS A 123 -0.38 -0.23 -7.23
N ILE A 124 -1.33 0.34 -7.98
CA ILE A 124 -1.52 0.09 -9.41
C ILE A 124 -1.14 1.35 -10.20
N PHE A 125 -0.06 1.28 -11.00
CA PHE A 125 0.53 2.47 -11.64
C PHE A 125 0.11 2.70 -13.10
N LYS A 126 -0.31 1.67 -13.85
CA LYS A 126 -0.85 1.85 -15.20
C LYS A 126 -2.34 1.56 -15.26
N LYS A 127 -3.02 2.31 -16.13
CA LYS A 127 -4.44 2.14 -16.49
C LYS A 127 -4.77 0.82 -17.17
N ASP A 128 -3.76 0.07 -17.62
CA ASP A 128 -3.98 -1.27 -18.15
C ASP A 128 -4.24 -2.26 -17.00
N THR A 129 -5.49 -2.20 -16.53
CA THR A 129 -6.04 -2.99 -15.44
C THR A 129 -6.78 -4.22 -15.95
N ALA A 130 -6.51 -4.72 -17.17
CA ALA A 130 -7.27 -5.84 -17.73
C ALA A 130 -7.13 -7.12 -16.89
N GLY A 131 -5.99 -7.29 -16.19
CA GLY A 131 -5.80 -8.35 -15.21
C GLY A 131 -6.58 -8.17 -13.90
N LEU A 132 -7.02 -6.94 -13.58
CA LEU A 132 -7.81 -6.62 -12.39
C LEU A 132 -9.30 -6.57 -12.74
N THR A 133 -9.88 -7.75 -12.96
CA THR A 133 -11.32 -7.88 -13.26
C THR A 133 -12.19 -7.38 -12.09
N PRO A 134 -13.45 -6.99 -12.34
CA PRO A 134 -14.36 -6.58 -11.26
C PRO A 134 -14.53 -7.65 -10.17
N ALA A 135 -14.56 -8.93 -10.54
CA ALA A 135 -14.65 -10.04 -9.60
C ALA A 135 -13.40 -10.12 -8.70
N LEU A 136 -12.21 -9.99 -9.29
CA LEU A 136 -10.96 -9.99 -8.52
C LEU A 136 -10.86 -8.77 -7.61
N ARG A 137 -11.30 -7.59 -8.06
CA ARG A 137 -11.36 -6.38 -7.22
C ARG A 137 -12.22 -6.63 -5.98
N GLN A 138 -13.43 -7.18 -6.17
CA GLN A 138 -14.32 -7.51 -5.07
C GLN A 138 -13.69 -8.54 -4.12
N GLU A 139 -13.01 -9.55 -4.67
CA GLU A 139 -12.35 -10.58 -3.87
C GLU A 139 -11.20 -10.00 -3.02
N LEU A 140 -10.40 -9.09 -3.58
CA LEU A 140 -9.34 -8.38 -2.85
C LEU A 140 -9.92 -7.58 -1.67
N GLU A 141 -10.98 -6.81 -1.91
CA GLU A 141 -11.65 -6.01 -0.88
C GLU A 141 -12.26 -6.88 0.22
N ASN A 142 -12.91 -7.99 -0.15
CA ASN A 142 -13.49 -8.94 0.80
C ASN A 142 -12.43 -9.60 1.71
N ASN A 143 -11.19 -9.70 1.22
CA ASN A 143 -10.05 -10.23 1.96
C ASN A 143 -9.25 -9.13 2.69
N GLY A 144 -9.74 -7.90 2.71
CA GLY A 144 -9.09 -6.78 3.41
C GLY A 144 -7.85 -6.23 2.71
N ILE A 145 -7.68 -6.49 1.41
CA ILE A 145 -6.59 -5.94 0.60
C ILE A 145 -7.05 -4.62 -0.02
N VAL A 146 -6.35 -3.54 0.30
CA VAL A 146 -6.68 -2.19 -0.18
C VAL A 146 -6.02 -1.92 -1.52
N LEU A 147 -6.77 -1.36 -2.47
CA LEU A 147 -6.25 -0.96 -3.78
C LEU A 147 -5.99 0.54 -3.83
N ARG A 148 -4.82 0.94 -4.35
CA ARG A 148 -4.51 2.33 -4.66
C ARG A 148 -4.09 2.48 -6.12
N PHE A 149 -4.75 3.39 -6.85
CA PHE A 149 -4.43 3.69 -8.24
C PHE A 149 -3.62 4.98 -8.34
N TYR A 150 -2.69 4.99 -9.30
CA TYR A 150 -1.87 6.13 -9.69
C TYR A 150 -2.08 6.41 -11.19
N ASP A 151 -2.07 7.69 -11.55
CA ASP A 151 -2.21 8.21 -12.91
C ASP A 151 -0.86 8.65 -13.49
#